data_AF-A0A2R2W4R3-F1
#
_entry.id   AF-A0A2R2W4R3-F1
#
_cell.length_a   1.000
_cell.length_b   1.000
_cell.length_c   1.000
_cell.angle_alpha   90.00
_cell.angle_beta   90.00
_cell.angle_gamma   90.00
#
_symmetry.space_group_name_H-M   'P 1'
#
loop_
_entity.id
_entity.type
_entity.pdbx_description
1 polymer ?
#
loop_
_entity_poly.entity_id
_entity_poly.type
_entity_poly.pdbx_seq_one_letter_code
_entity_poly.pdbx_strand_id
1 'polypeptide(L)'
;MSRLTHRRATTIGRALAGALAAALLVGAAPALAASASPAPPSAAAAAPAASAAVAPSTGRYTPVDTARVFGATVGTSPVTVAIAGKAGVPAQATAVVVNVEVSKPTATGYVRVTPAGRDASVATQEFTRGGTISNLATVKLVNGRIQVKLSAGTGTVFLDVAGFYSDDASASTYSPLANFRLFGSTVGTAPVRVPVAGVGGIPSDATAVAVNAEVSKPTSVGYVRVTPAGQDPAVAAQVFGRGQTISNLVVSKLSGGAVQVKLSAGSATVFLDVAGYYSPSSTGSVFVPIDTTRSYAGAVTTSSRVIPLAGTAGVPGTATAVMANAEVENPTAAGYVRITPAGTDASVATQVFSARQTISNLQIAKVANKGVQARVSAGSATLYLDVSGYFLDGSSGSGIGNDISWPQCGKAYPTDQAFGIVGVNNGLANNTNPCLADQIAWAMGSAGGTAQPQAALYVNTANPGPASSGWPTSNQYPSGTPVTNPYGTCTGTNSTPCAWMYGYARAYDDLNSRGVASPASFTWWLDVEAINTWQSSTAANRADLEGMTAAFTKAGAGVGIYALRSDWQAIVGSVPTTSSLSPLPNWIPIGPATLAAAQKACSGAPLTRGSIVMTQYVSGGFDYDNSCR
;
A
#
# COMPACT_ATOMS: atom_id res chain seq x y z
N MET A 1 18.41 -18.55 72.98
CA MET A 1 17.60 -17.74 73.93
C MET A 1 16.22 -17.51 73.32
N SER A 2 15.19 -17.48 74.19
CA SER A 2 13.89 -16.77 74.13
C SER A 2 13.61 -15.81 72.96
N ARG A 3 12.38 -15.62 72.46
CA ARG A 3 11.02 -16.17 72.76
C ARG A 3 10.17 -16.07 71.45
N LEU A 4 9.22 -16.96 71.11
CA LEU A 4 7.82 -17.09 71.60
C LEU A 4 7.01 -15.76 71.53
N THR A 5 5.72 -15.67 71.15
CA THR A 5 4.62 -16.61 70.74
C THR A 5 3.51 -15.76 70.05
N HIS A 6 2.32 -16.15 69.57
CA HIS A 6 1.38 -17.32 69.50
C HIS A 6 0.36 -16.98 68.34
N ARG A 7 -0.71 -17.68 67.89
CA ARG A 7 -1.43 -18.99 68.04
C ARG A 7 -2.13 -19.21 66.66
N ARG A 8 -2.28 -20.41 66.08
CA ARG A 8 -3.31 -21.47 66.28
C ARG A 8 -4.79 -21.02 66.32
N ALA A 9 -5.80 -21.80 65.86
CA ALA A 9 -5.91 -22.91 64.88
C ALA A 9 -7.36 -23.46 64.88
N THR A 10 -7.83 -24.08 63.76
CA THR A 10 -8.77 -25.25 63.70
C THR A 10 -10.21 -25.11 64.31
N THR A 11 -11.31 -25.75 63.88
CA THR A 11 -11.65 -26.72 62.79
C THR A 11 -13.19 -26.89 62.66
N ILE A 12 -13.66 -27.39 61.50
CA ILE A 12 -14.82 -28.31 61.28
C ILE A 12 -16.24 -27.89 61.76
N GLY A 13 -17.22 -28.00 60.85
CA GLY A 13 -18.67 -28.05 61.14
C GLY A 13 -19.46 -28.56 59.92
N ARG A 14 -20.59 -29.26 60.11
CA ARG A 14 -21.39 -29.89 59.03
C ARG A 14 -22.77 -29.24 58.86
N ALA A 15 -23.33 -29.40 57.67
CA ALA A 15 -24.62 -28.85 57.24
C ALA A 15 -25.86 -29.56 57.85
N LEU A 16 -27.01 -28.89 57.76
CA LEU A 16 -28.36 -29.47 57.75
C LEU A 16 -29.35 -28.50 57.04
N ALA A 17 -30.54 -28.99 56.68
CA ALA A 17 -31.49 -28.28 55.81
C ALA A 17 -32.84 -27.96 56.51
N GLY A 18 -33.61 -27.04 55.92
CA GLY A 18 -34.97 -26.65 56.33
C GLY A 18 -35.72 -25.98 55.17
N ALA A 19 -37.06 -25.97 55.18
CA ALA A 19 -37.85 -25.74 53.95
C ALA A 19 -39.21 -25.02 54.15
N LEU A 20 -39.74 -24.53 53.01
CA LEU A 20 -41.15 -24.19 52.68
C LEU A 20 -41.88 -22.98 53.34
N ALA A 21 -42.17 -21.99 52.47
CA ALA A 21 -43.53 -21.53 52.07
C ALA A 21 -44.39 -20.53 52.89
N ALA A 22 -45.16 -19.73 52.12
CA ALA A 22 -46.41 -19.00 52.44
C ALA A 22 -46.34 -17.79 53.42
N ALA A 23 -47.15 -16.71 53.29
CA ALA A 23 -47.99 -16.20 52.18
C ALA A 23 -48.34 -14.69 52.39
N LEU A 24 -49.18 -14.14 51.48
CA LEU A 24 -49.78 -12.79 51.38
C LEU A 24 -50.27 -12.18 52.74
N LEU A 25 -50.44 -10.85 52.96
CA LEU A 25 -51.02 -9.78 52.12
C LEU A 25 -50.50 -8.34 52.45
N VAL A 26 -50.53 -7.48 51.42
CA VAL A 26 -50.93 -6.05 51.38
C VAL A 26 -50.60 -5.11 52.55
N GLY A 27 -49.75 -4.12 52.27
CA GLY A 27 -49.75 -2.79 52.88
C GLY A 27 -49.34 -1.74 51.82
N ALA A 28 -50.10 -0.66 51.66
CA ALA A 28 -49.91 0.30 50.56
C ALA A 28 -48.90 1.41 50.92
N ALA A 29 -48.08 1.81 49.94
CA ALA A 29 -47.18 2.96 50.01
C ALA A 29 -47.28 3.78 48.71
N PRO A 30 -47.10 5.11 48.74
CA PRO A 30 -47.39 5.99 47.60
C PRO A 30 -46.38 5.87 46.46
N ALA A 31 -46.81 6.29 45.26
CA ALA A 31 -46.05 6.11 44.02
C ALA A 31 -44.75 6.94 43.98
N LEU A 32 -43.63 6.24 43.85
CA LEU A 32 -42.42 6.79 43.22
C LEU A 32 -42.60 6.71 41.69
N ALA A 33 -42.43 7.83 40.99
CA ALA A 33 -42.55 7.87 39.55
C ALA A 33 -41.37 7.13 38.90
N ALA A 34 -41.61 5.90 38.43
CA ALA A 34 -40.65 5.16 37.64
C ALA A 34 -40.43 5.85 36.29
N SER A 35 -39.23 6.35 36.05
CA SER A 35 -38.82 6.80 34.72
C SER A 35 -38.84 5.60 33.77
N ALA A 36 -39.64 5.70 32.71
CA ALA A 36 -39.69 4.67 31.68
C ALA A 36 -38.30 4.52 31.04
N SER A 37 -37.71 3.33 31.13
CA SER A 37 -36.51 3.00 30.36
C SER A 37 -36.82 3.18 28.87
N PRO A 38 -35.96 3.85 28.08
CA PRO A 38 -36.13 3.87 26.63
C PRO A 38 -36.12 2.43 26.11
N ALA A 39 -37.01 2.14 25.17
CA ALA A 39 -37.02 0.84 24.49
C ALA A 39 -35.65 0.58 23.85
N PRO A 40 -35.17 -0.69 23.81
CA PRO A 40 -33.95 -1.01 23.10
C PRO A 40 -34.08 -0.53 21.64
N PRO A 41 -33.06 0.13 21.07
CA PRO A 41 -33.15 0.60 19.70
C PRO A 41 -33.43 -0.58 18.78
N SER A 42 -34.46 -0.44 17.92
CA SER A 42 -34.75 -1.41 16.87
C SER A 42 -33.45 -1.69 16.11
N ALA A 43 -33.11 -2.97 15.95
CA ALA A 43 -31.89 -3.37 15.27
C ALA A 43 -31.94 -2.81 13.84
N ALA A 44 -31.14 -1.76 13.58
CA ALA A 44 -30.95 -1.26 12.23
C ALA A 44 -30.49 -2.43 11.36
N ALA A 45 -31.25 -2.74 10.31
CA ALA A 45 -30.94 -3.84 9.43
C ALA A 45 -29.51 -3.68 8.94
N ALA A 46 -28.64 -4.62 9.30
CA ALA A 46 -27.24 -4.56 8.89
C ALA A 46 -27.21 -4.49 7.36
N ALA A 47 -26.54 -3.46 6.82
CA ALA A 47 -26.35 -3.34 5.39
C ALA A 47 -25.77 -4.67 4.88
N PRO A 48 -26.30 -5.25 3.79
CA PRO A 48 -25.85 -6.54 3.30
C PRO A 48 -24.34 -6.47 3.08
N ALA A 49 -23.60 -7.39 3.71
CA ALA A 49 -22.15 -7.40 3.62
C ALA A 49 -21.75 -7.46 2.14
N ALA A 50 -21.08 -6.40 1.66
CA ALA A 50 -20.70 -6.30 0.26
C ALA A 50 -19.91 -7.56 -0.13
N SER A 51 -20.33 -8.21 -1.21
CA SER A 51 -19.63 -9.39 -1.74
C SER A 51 -18.18 -9.01 -2.01
N ALA A 52 -17.23 -9.70 -1.37
CA ALA A 52 -15.81 -9.43 -1.54
C ALA A 52 -15.47 -9.44 -3.03
N ALA A 53 -15.04 -8.28 -3.53
CA ALA A 53 -14.86 -8.07 -4.96
C ALA A 53 -13.72 -8.95 -5.50
N VAL A 54 -13.84 -9.36 -6.76
CA VAL A 54 -12.88 -10.25 -7.41
C VAL A 54 -11.55 -9.51 -7.57
N ALA A 55 -10.49 -10.10 -7.02
CA ALA A 55 -9.14 -9.58 -7.12
C ALA A 55 -8.62 -9.67 -8.57
N PRO A 56 -7.77 -8.72 -9.01
CA PRO A 56 -7.26 -8.67 -10.38
C PRO A 56 -6.70 -10.00 -10.91
N SER A 57 -6.63 -10.16 -12.23
CA SER A 57 -5.90 -11.25 -12.89
C SER A 57 -4.38 -11.06 -12.82
N THR A 58 -3.92 -9.83 -12.58
CA THR A 58 -2.52 -9.43 -12.49
C THR A 58 -1.88 -9.88 -11.18
N GLY A 59 -0.54 -9.97 -11.14
CA GLY A 59 0.21 -10.06 -9.87
C GLY A 59 -0.11 -11.26 -8.97
N ARG A 60 -0.57 -12.39 -9.52
CA ARG A 60 -0.91 -13.61 -8.77
C ARG A 60 0.31 -14.51 -8.58
N TYR A 61 0.33 -15.26 -7.48
CA TYR A 61 1.49 -16.04 -7.04
C TYR A 61 1.46 -17.49 -7.50
N THR A 62 2.55 -17.95 -8.09
CA THR A 62 2.80 -19.36 -8.41
C THR A 62 3.97 -19.88 -7.56
N PRO A 63 3.70 -20.74 -6.56
CA PRO A 63 4.75 -21.39 -5.78
C PRO A 63 5.43 -22.51 -6.57
N VAL A 64 6.75 -22.62 -6.45
CA VAL A 64 7.54 -23.69 -7.10
C VAL A 64 8.25 -24.56 -6.05
N ASP A 65 8.73 -25.74 -6.46
CA ASP A 65 9.62 -26.53 -5.61
C ASP A 65 11.00 -25.85 -5.60
N THR A 66 11.50 -25.52 -4.41
CA THR A 66 12.56 -24.52 -4.24
C THR A 66 13.88 -24.93 -4.91
N ALA A 67 14.37 -24.12 -5.86
CA ALA A 67 15.47 -24.50 -6.75
C ALA A 67 16.50 -23.39 -6.97
N ARG A 68 17.79 -23.77 -7.03
CA ARG A 68 18.93 -22.87 -7.23
C ARG A 68 19.03 -22.40 -8.67
N VAL A 69 18.95 -21.10 -8.91
CA VAL A 69 19.02 -20.49 -10.26
C VAL A 69 20.32 -19.74 -10.55
N PHE A 70 21.13 -19.50 -9.51
CA PHE A 70 22.43 -18.83 -9.58
C PHE A 70 23.34 -19.25 -8.42
N GLY A 71 24.65 -19.24 -8.68
CA GLY A 71 25.69 -19.49 -7.68
C GLY A 71 27.04 -19.09 -8.23
N ALA A 72 27.54 -17.92 -7.85
CA ALA A 72 28.83 -17.39 -8.32
C ALA A 72 29.44 -16.40 -7.34
N THR A 73 30.73 -16.10 -7.50
CA THR A 73 31.39 -15.00 -6.78
C THR A 73 30.86 -13.66 -7.29
N VAL A 74 30.28 -12.86 -6.40
CA VAL A 74 29.84 -11.49 -6.65
C VAL A 74 30.75 -10.54 -5.85
N GLY A 75 30.96 -9.33 -6.37
CA GLY A 75 31.71 -8.26 -5.72
C GLY A 75 30.93 -6.94 -5.71
N THR A 76 31.64 -5.81 -5.73
CA THR A 76 31.02 -4.47 -5.74
C THR A 76 30.39 -4.08 -7.08
N SER A 77 30.84 -4.69 -8.19
CA SER A 77 30.23 -4.53 -9.51
C SER A 77 28.88 -5.26 -9.63
N PRO A 78 27.86 -4.64 -10.23
CA PRO A 78 26.61 -5.32 -10.61
C PRO A 78 26.82 -6.61 -11.41
N VAL A 79 26.12 -7.67 -10.99
CA VAL A 79 25.96 -8.92 -11.75
C VAL A 79 24.48 -9.09 -12.09
N THR A 80 24.14 -9.01 -13.37
CA THR A 80 22.78 -9.25 -13.87
C THR A 80 22.51 -10.74 -14.00
N VAL A 81 21.42 -11.21 -13.41
CA VAL A 81 21.03 -12.62 -13.35
C VAL A 81 19.73 -12.85 -14.11
N ALA A 82 19.75 -13.73 -15.10
CA ALA A 82 18.53 -14.23 -15.74
C ALA A 82 17.81 -15.22 -14.81
N ILE A 83 16.51 -14.97 -14.59
CA ILE A 83 15.62 -15.73 -13.70
C ILE A 83 14.52 -16.42 -14.52
N ALA A 84 13.88 -15.70 -15.46
CA ALA A 84 12.93 -16.29 -16.38
C ALA A 84 13.59 -17.39 -17.23
N GLY A 85 12.84 -18.46 -17.50
CA GLY A 85 13.35 -19.69 -18.12
C GLY A 85 14.08 -20.64 -17.16
N LYS A 86 14.11 -20.36 -15.85
CA LYS A 86 14.68 -21.24 -14.81
C LYS A 86 13.67 -21.51 -13.70
N ALA A 87 13.80 -22.66 -13.04
CA ALA A 87 12.98 -23.04 -11.87
C ALA A 87 11.45 -22.87 -12.07
N GLY A 88 10.96 -23.08 -13.29
CA GLY A 88 9.55 -22.88 -13.65
C GLY A 88 9.10 -21.43 -13.83
N VAL A 89 9.96 -20.42 -13.63
CA VAL A 89 9.61 -19.01 -13.81
C VAL A 89 9.47 -18.68 -15.31
N PRO A 90 8.28 -18.25 -15.79
CA PRO A 90 8.04 -17.99 -17.20
C PRO A 90 8.52 -16.59 -17.63
N ALA A 91 8.45 -16.29 -18.93
CA ALA A 91 8.93 -15.02 -19.49
C ALA A 91 8.12 -13.79 -19.02
N GLN A 92 6.82 -13.96 -18.80
CA GLN A 92 5.87 -12.94 -18.35
C GLN A 92 5.78 -12.80 -16.82
N ALA A 93 6.73 -13.36 -16.05
CA ALA A 93 6.78 -13.16 -14.62
C ALA A 93 7.16 -11.69 -14.29
N THR A 94 6.35 -11.04 -13.44
CA THR A 94 6.47 -9.63 -13.06
C THR A 94 7.38 -9.43 -11.84
N ALA A 95 7.48 -10.44 -10.96
CA ALA A 95 8.41 -10.49 -9.84
C ALA A 95 8.78 -11.93 -9.46
N VAL A 96 9.88 -12.10 -8.72
CA VAL A 96 10.34 -13.39 -8.19
C VAL A 96 10.52 -13.33 -6.67
N VAL A 97 10.11 -14.40 -5.98
CA VAL A 97 10.40 -14.66 -4.56
C VAL A 97 11.63 -15.57 -4.48
N VAL A 98 12.72 -15.06 -3.89
CA VAL A 98 14.06 -15.65 -3.98
C VAL A 98 14.78 -15.55 -2.63
N ASN A 99 15.31 -16.67 -2.13
CA ASN A 99 16.22 -16.67 -0.99
C ASN A 99 17.63 -16.30 -1.47
N VAL A 100 18.26 -15.36 -0.76
CA VAL A 100 19.57 -14.79 -1.09
C VAL A 100 20.57 -15.23 -0.02
N GLU A 101 21.46 -16.17 -0.34
CA GLU A 101 22.55 -16.56 0.56
C GLU A 101 23.85 -15.86 0.13
N VAL A 102 24.50 -15.16 1.06
CA VAL A 102 25.88 -14.67 0.89
C VAL A 102 26.80 -15.58 1.68
N SER A 103 27.72 -16.27 1.01
CA SER A 103 28.61 -17.26 1.60
C SER A 103 30.06 -16.78 1.60
N LYS A 104 30.72 -16.89 2.77
CA LYS A 104 32.13 -16.53 2.99
C LYS A 104 32.56 -15.14 2.47
N PRO A 105 31.84 -14.04 2.79
CA PRO A 105 32.20 -12.71 2.30
C PRO A 105 33.58 -12.26 2.82
N THR A 106 34.40 -11.67 1.95
CA THR A 106 35.79 -11.29 2.25
C THR A 106 35.92 -9.98 3.02
N ALA A 107 34.82 -9.22 3.14
CA ALA A 107 34.68 -8.02 3.96
C ALA A 107 33.36 -8.05 4.76
N THR A 108 33.18 -7.12 5.69
CA THR A 108 31.87 -6.81 6.31
C THR A 108 31.15 -5.80 5.40
N GLY A 109 29.83 -5.93 5.27
CA GLY A 109 29.02 -5.12 4.36
C GLY A 109 27.65 -5.76 4.14
N TYR A 110 27.07 -5.57 2.96
CA TYR A 110 25.74 -6.08 2.64
C TYR A 110 25.59 -6.45 1.17
N VAL A 111 24.60 -7.29 0.88
CA VAL A 111 24.13 -7.59 -0.48
C VAL A 111 22.94 -6.71 -0.82
N ARG A 112 22.90 -6.26 -2.06
CA ARG A 112 21.74 -5.68 -2.74
C ARG A 112 21.27 -6.65 -3.81
N VAL A 113 19.98 -6.98 -3.81
CA VAL A 113 19.31 -7.67 -4.93
C VAL A 113 18.17 -6.78 -5.40
N THR A 114 18.23 -6.36 -6.67
CA THR A 114 17.41 -5.28 -7.23
C THR A 114 16.88 -5.65 -8.62
N PRO A 115 15.90 -4.90 -9.16
CA PRO A 115 15.46 -5.07 -10.54
C PRO A 115 16.64 -4.79 -11.51
N ALA A 116 16.75 -5.53 -12.61
CA ALA A 116 17.91 -5.41 -13.49
C ALA A 116 18.05 -3.99 -14.08
N GLY A 117 19.25 -3.42 -14.01
CA GLY A 117 19.52 -2.03 -14.41
C GLY A 117 19.10 -0.97 -13.39
N ARG A 118 18.64 -1.36 -12.19
CA ARG A 118 18.32 -0.44 -11.08
C ARG A 118 19.26 -0.66 -9.90
N ASP A 119 19.95 0.40 -9.50
CA ASP A 119 20.71 0.45 -8.25
C ASP A 119 19.86 1.13 -7.16
N ALA A 120 19.31 0.33 -6.24
CA ALA A 120 18.62 0.85 -5.06
C ALA A 120 19.62 1.26 -3.97
N SER A 121 19.26 2.26 -3.16
CA SER A 121 20.05 2.71 -2.00
C SER A 121 19.89 1.82 -0.76
N VAL A 122 18.88 0.94 -0.74
CA VAL A 122 18.49 0.05 0.36
C VAL A 122 19.14 -1.33 0.33
N ALA A 123 19.48 -1.89 1.50
CA ALA A 123 20.13 -3.19 1.61
C ALA A 123 19.10 -4.35 1.51
N THR A 124 19.56 -5.52 1.05
CA THR A 124 18.78 -6.77 1.11
C THR A 124 19.17 -7.59 2.34
N GLN A 125 20.48 -7.74 2.62
CA GLN A 125 20.95 -8.41 3.83
C GLN A 125 22.35 -7.95 4.23
N GLU A 126 22.52 -7.61 5.51
CA GLU A 126 23.80 -7.31 6.16
C GLU A 126 24.59 -8.59 6.49
N PHE A 127 25.92 -8.54 6.37
CA PHE A 127 26.84 -9.64 6.69
C PHE A 127 28.15 -9.15 7.31
N THR A 128 28.75 -9.98 8.15
CA THR A 128 30.11 -9.78 8.67
C THR A 128 31.12 -10.63 7.89
N ARG A 129 32.38 -10.16 7.81
CA ARG A 129 33.47 -10.88 7.14
C ARG A 129 33.55 -12.35 7.57
N GLY A 130 33.47 -13.26 6.60
CA GLY A 130 33.51 -14.71 6.79
C GLY A 130 32.18 -15.34 7.23
N GLY A 131 31.21 -14.56 7.71
CA GLY A 131 29.89 -15.05 8.11
C GLY A 131 29.00 -15.34 6.91
N THR A 132 28.54 -16.58 6.76
CA THR A 132 27.48 -16.93 5.80
C THR A 132 26.12 -16.58 6.40
N ILE A 133 25.26 -15.92 5.62
CA ILE A 133 23.90 -15.52 6.05
C ILE A 133 22.92 -15.57 4.87
N SER A 134 21.63 -15.68 5.18
CA SER A 134 20.52 -15.68 4.22
C SER A 134 19.51 -14.58 4.57
N ASN A 135 18.71 -14.17 3.59
CA ASN A 135 17.42 -13.48 3.76
C ASN A 135 16.54 -13.81 2.55
N LEU A 136 15.23 -13.89 2.75
CA LEU A 136 14.29 -13.90 1.63
C LEU A 136 14.23 -12.52 0.98
N ALA A 137 14.02 -12.46 -0.32
CA ALA A 137 13.78 -11.22 -1.06
C ALA A 137 12.64 -11.46 -2.06
N THR A 138 11.88 -10.41 -2.36
CA THR A 138 10.98 -10.40 -3.51
C THR A 138 11.29 -9.19 -4.36
N VAL A 139 11.55 -9.43 -5.64
CA VAL A 139 12.21 -8.47 -6.52
C VAL A 139 11.47 -8.41 -7.85
N LYS A 140 11.15 -7.19 -8.30
CA LYS A 140 10.56 -6.92 -9.62
C LYS A 140 11.50 -7.42 -10.73
N LEU A 141 10.96 -8.13 -11.70
CA LEU A 141 11.69 -8.60 -12.87
C LEU A 141 11.71 -7.52 -13.94
N VAL A 142 12.88 -7.29 -14.54
CA VAL A 142 13.05 -6.42 -15.71
C VAL A 142 13.58 -7.30 -16.84
N ASN A 143 12.77 -7.50 -17.89
CA ASN A 143 13.08 -8.41 -19.00
C ASN A 143 13.54 -9.80 -18.51
N GLY A 144 12.81 -10.39 -17.55
CA GLY A 144 13.10 -11.69 -16.95
C GLY A 144 14.36 -11.76 -16.08
N ARG A 145 14.93 -10.61 -15.67
CA ARG A 145 16.22 -10.50 -14.95
C ARG A 145 16.11 -9.70 -13.66
N ILE A 146 17.02 -10.00 -12.73
CA ILE A 146 17.36 -9.18 -11.55
C ILE A 146 18.86 -8.86 -11.56
N GLN A 147 19.32 -8.09 -10.59
CA GLN A 147 20.72 -7.66 -10.42
C GLN A 147 21.17 -7.90 -8.98
N VAL A 148 22.42 -8.31 -8.80
CA VAL A 148 23.05 -8.59 -7.49
C VAL A 148 24.36 -7.80 -7.37
N LYS A 149 24.63 -7.18 -6.23
CA LYS A 149 25.99 -6.70 -5.87
C LYS A 149 26.22 -6.67 -4.36
N LEU A 150 27.48 -6.67 -3.95
CA LEU A 150 27.90 -6.43 -2.56
C LEU A 150 28.30 -4.96 -2.38
N SER A 151 28.33 -4.44 -1.14
CA SER A 151 28.89 -3.10 -0.86
C SER A 151 30.40 -3.08 -0.66
N ALA A 152 30.99 -4.20 -0.21
CA ALA A 152 32.43 -4.31 0.01
C ALA A 152 32.92 -5.74 -0.26
N GLY A 153 34.16 -5.86 -0.75
CA GLY A 153 34.81 -7.14 -0.99
C GLY A 153 34.11 -8.01 -2.04
N THR A 154 34.12 -9.32 -1.78
CA THR A 154 33.61 -10.39 -2.64
C THR A 154 33.02 -11.52 -1.79
N GLY A 155 32.10 -12.31 -2.34
CA GLY A 155 31.55 -13.50 -1.68
C GLY A 155 30.79 -14.37 -2.67
N THR A 156 30.60 -15.65 -2.37
CA THR A 156 29.76 -16.51 -3.22
C THR A 156 28.30 -16.22 -2.90
N VAL A 157 27.56 -15.66 -3.86
CA VAL A 157 26.11 -15.44 -3.71
C VAL A 157 25.36 -16.56 -4.40
N PHE A 158 24.40 -17.15 -3.69
CA PHE A 158 23.43 -18.09 -4.24
C PHE A 158 22.04 -17.48 -4.26
N LEU A 159 21.24 -17.85 -5.26
CA LEU A 159 19.84 -17.46 -5.38
C LEU A 159 18.98 -18.71 -5.57
N ASP A 160 18.05 -18.93 -4.65
CA ASP A 160 17.13 -20.07 -4.64
C ASP A 160 15.69 -19.57 -4.76
N VAL A 161 15.01 -19.89 -5.86
CA VAL A 161 13.65 -19.40 -6.15
C VAL A 161 12.62 -20.25 -5.42
N ALA A 162 11.69 -19.61 -4.70
CA ALA A 162 10.56 -20.23 -4.02
C ALA A 162 9.22 -20.06 -4.76
N GLY A 163 9.13 -19.06 -5.64
CA GLY A 163 7.98 -18.84 -6.52
C GLY A 163 8.10 -17.53 -7.29
N PHE A 164 7.08 -17.22 -8.08
CA PHE A 164 7.03 -16.01 -8.90
C PHE A 164 5.63 -15.40 -8.91
N TYR A 165 5.56 -14.13 -9.31
CA TYR A 165 4.31 -13.44 -9.59
C TYR A 165 4.15 -13.24 -11.10
N SER A 166 2.93 -13.38 -11.60
CA SER A 166 2.58 -13.20 -13.01
C SER A 166 1.10 -12.88 -13.16
N ASP A 167 0.72 -12.41 -14.35
CA ASP A 167 -0.66 -12.03 -14.67
C ASP A 167 -1.48 -13.24 -15.15
N ASP A 168 -1.41 -14.32 -14.37
CA ASP A 168 -2.12 -15.57 -14.58
C ASP A 168 -3.31 -15.65 -13.61
N ALA A 169 -4.53 -15.51 -14.14
CA ALA A 169 -5.76 -15.53 -13.36
C ALA A 169 -5.99 -16.86 -12.58
N SER A 170 -5.35 -17.97 -12.99
CA SER A 170 -5.44 -19.27 -12.31
C SER A 170 -4.45 -19.40 -11.15
N ALA A 171 -3.44 -18.53 -11.08
CA ALA A 171 -2.47 -18.49 -9.98
C ALA A 171 -3.09 -17.92 -8.69
N SER A 172 -2.40 -18.14 -7.57
CA SER A 172 -2.97 -17.94 -6.23
C SER A 172 -2.97 -16.48 -5.76
N THR A 173 -4.03 -16.06 -5.08
CA THR A 173 -4.05 -14.80 -4.32
C THR A 173 -3.51 -14.99 -2.91
N TYR A 174 -2.98 -13.93 -2.32
CA TYR A 174 -2.45 -13.88 -0.95
C TYR A 174 -3.53 -13.45 0.06
N SER A 175 -3.53 -14.07 1.24
CA SER A 175 -4.41 -13.73 2.35
C SER A 175 -3.59 -13.34 3.60
N PRO A 176 -3.45 -12.03 3.89
CA PRO A 176 -2.72 -11.57 5.08
C PRO A 176 -3.52 -11.77 6.37
N LEU A 177 -2.93 -12.54 7.29
CA LEU A 177 -3.49 -12.86 8.61
C LEU A 177 -2.92 -11.95 9.71
N ALA A 178 -3.48 -12.04 10.91
CA ALA A 178 -2.78 -11.59 12.12
C ALA A 178 -1.76 -12.66 12.52
N ASN A 179 -0.52 -12.27 12.79
CA ASN A 179 0.57 -13.25 12.95
C ASN A 179 0.34 -14.20 14.13
N PHE A 180 0.44 -15.52 13.90
CA PHE A 180 0.20 -16.55 14.91
C PHE A 180 1.21 -17.69 14.83
N ARG A 181 1.43 -18.39 15.95
CA ARG A 181 2.36 -19.53 16.02
C ARG A 181 1.67 -20.81 15.52
N LEU A 182 2.17 -21.35 14.42
CA LEU A 182 1.71 -22.63 13.85
C LEU A 182 2.44 -23.82 14.47
N PHE A 183 3.74 -23.68 14.74
CA PHE A 183 4.58 -24.78 15.23
C PHE A 183 5.64 -24.27 16.22
N GLY A 184 6.01 -25.13 17.16
CA GLY A 184 7.10 -24.90 18.11
C GLY A 184 7.54 -26.22 18.73
N SER A 185 8.67 -26.77 18.30
CA SER A 185 9.19 -28.03 18.84
C SER A 185 10.70 -28.18 18.60
N THR A 186 11.32 -29.15 19.24
CA THR A 186 12.73 -29.52 18.99
C THR A 186 12.83 -30.25 17.65
N VAL A 187 13.58 -29.69 16.71
CA VAL A 187 13.88 -30.27 15.39
C VAL A 187 15.36 -30.66 15.33
N GLY A 188 15.68 -31.71 14.57
CA GLY A 188 17.04 -32.17 14.32
C GLY A 188 17.26 -32.50 12.84
N THR A 189 18.11 -33.49 12.55
CA THR A 189 18.44 -33.91 11.17
C THR A 189 17.39 -34.81 10.49
N ALA A 190 16.40 -35.32 11.23
CA ALA A 190 15.23 -35.96 10.66
C ALA A 190 14.17 -34.90 10.26
N PRO A 191 13.50 -35.03 9.10
CA PRO A 191 12.47 -34.08 8.68
C PRO A 191 11.19 -34.26 9.52
N VAL A 192 10.69 -33.15 10.08
CA VAL A 192 9.44 -33.09 10.84
C VAL A 192 8.33 -32.51 9.96
N ARG A 193 7.29 -33.29 9.65
CA ARG A 193 6.11 -32.79 8.91
C ARG A 193 5.30 -31.84 9.80
N VAL A 194 4.92 -30.69 9.25
CA VAL A 194 4.08 -29.69 9.92
C VAL A 194 2.83 -29.47 9.07
N PRO A 195 1.63 -29.89 9.54
CA PRO A 195 0.36 -29.53 8.92
C PRO A 195 0.15 -28.00 8.91
N VAL A 196 -0.42 -27.47 7.83
CA VAL A 196 -0.63 -26.02 7.62
C VAL A 196 -2.07 -25.73 7.21
N ALA A 197 -2.56 -26.42 6.18
CA ALA A 197 -3.91 -26.25 5.66
C ALA A 197 -4.96 -26.72 6.68
N GLY A 198 -6.04 -25.95 6.84
CA GLY A 198 -7.06 -26.15 7.88
C GLY A 198 -6.71 -25.58 9.26
N VAL A 199 -5.54 -24.96 9.45
CA VAL A 199 -5.09 -24.42 10.75
C VAL A 199 -5.10 -22.89 10.74
N GLY A 200 -5.60 -22.27 11.82
CA GLY A 200 -5.47 -20.82 12.05
C GLY A 200 -6.11 -19.91 11.00
N GLY A 201 -7.13 -20.40 10.27
CA GLY A 201 -7.78 -19.65 9.18
C GLY A 201 -7.15 -19.85 7.80
N ILE A 202 -6.15 -20.73 7.68
CA ILE A 202 -5.62 -21.21 6.38
C ILE A 202 -6.60 -22.28 5.84
N PRO A 203 -7.13 -22.15 4.61
CA PRO A 203 -8.08 -23.10 4.04
C PRO A 203 -7.42 -24.41 3.60
N SER A 204 -8.23 -25.42 3.26
CA SER A 204 -7.76 -26.76 2.87
C SER A 204 -7.06 -26.81 1.50
N ASP A 205 -7.33 -25.84 0.64
CA ASP A 205 -6.82 -25.71 -0.74
C ASP A 205 -5.62 -24.75 -0.86
N ALA A 206 -5.09 -24.26 0.26
CA ALA A 206 -3.93 -23.37 0.27
C ALA A 206 -2.72 -23.98 -0.47
N THR A 207 -2.11 -23.19 -1.35
CA THR A 207 -1.02 -23.63 -2.24
C THR A 207 0.37 -23.33 -1.67
N ALA A 208 0.49 -22.30 -0.83
CA ALA A 208 1.70 -21.93 -0.13
C ALA A 208 1.42 -21.18 1.18
N VAL A 209 2.41 -21.11 2.07
CA VAL A 209 2.36 -20.35 3.33
C VAL A 209 3.54 -19.40 3.44
N ALA A 210 3.30 -18.19 3.97
CA ALA A 210 4.33 -17.22 4.35
C ALA A 210 4.54 -17.29 5.87
N VAL A 211 5.76 -17.65 6.29
CA VAL A 211 6.04 -18.07 7.67
C VAL A 211 7.43 -17.66 8.12
N ASN A 212 7.55 -16.98 9.26
CA ASN A 212 8.84 -16.66 9.88
C ASN A 212 9.35 -17.90 10.62
N ALA A 213 10.54 -18.37 10.25
CA ALA A 213 11.16 -19.56 10.83
C ALA A 213 12.27 -19.15 11.81
N GLU A 214 11.97 -19.17 13.11
CA GLU A 214 12.97 -18.92 14.17
C GLU A 214 13.67 -20.24 14.54
N VAL A 215 15.00 -20.27 14.44
CA VAL A 215 15.85 -21.31 15.04
C VAL A 215 16.37 -20.79 16.37
N SER A 216 15.97 -21.41 17.48
CA SER A 216 16.34 -20.96 18.82
C SER A 216 17.37 -21.87 19.46
N LYS A 217 18.49 -21.27 19.91
CA LYS A 217 19.60 -21.92 20.64
C LYS A 217 20.12 -23.26 20.02
N PRO A 218 20.49 -23.29 18.73
CA PRO A 218 20.94 -24.53 18.06
C PRO A 218 22.20 -25.12 18.69
N THR A 219 22.28 -26.44 18.85
CA THR A 219 23.41 -27.14 19.50
C THR A 219 24.71 -27.11 18.70
N SER A 220 24.62 -26.80 17.41
CA SER A 220 25.66 -26.96 16.38
C SER A 220 25.62 -25.77 15.41
N VAL A 221 26.68 -25.59 14.62
CA VAL A 221 26.61 -24.73 13.41
C VAL A 221 25.83 -25.46 12.32
N GLY A 222 25.10 -24.74 11.48
CA GLY A 222 24.29 -25.37 10.43
C GLY A 222 23.32 -24.44 9.73
N TYR A 223 22.27 -25.04 9.14
CA TYR A 223 21.14 -24.33 8.55
C TYR A 223 19.83 -25.08 8.81
N VAL A 224 18.72 -24.34 8.76
CA VAL A 224 17.35 -24.89 8.73
C VAL A 224 16.83 -24.93 7.30
N ARG A 225 15.97 -25.91 7.01
CA ARG A 225 15.13 -25.98 5.81
C ARG A 225 13.66 -25.96 6.20
N VAL A 226 12.83 -25.28 5.41
CA VAL A 226 11.37 -25.30 5.48
C VAL A 226 10.82 -25.53 4.08
N THR A 227 10.53 -26.79 3.75
CA THR A 227 10.29 -27.27 2.38
C THR A 227 8.91 -27.92 2.26
N PRO A 228 8.40 -28.21 1.04
CA PRO A 228 7.14 -28.93 0.88
C PRO A 228 7.22 -30.31 1.54
N ALA A 229 6.17 -30.76 2.23
CA ALA A 229 6.22 -32.04 2.93
C ALA A 229 6.46 -33.22 1.96
N GLY A 230 7.46 -34.05 2.27
CA GLY A 230 7.95 -35.12 1.40
C GLY A 230 9.09 -34.71 0.45
N GLN A 231 9.47 -33.43 0.40
CA GLN A 231 10.56 -32.91 -0.43
C GLN A 231 11.69 -32.32 0.43
N ASP A 232 12.93 -32.73 0.20
CA ASP A 232 14.13 -32.22 0.91
C ASP A 232 15.19 -31.64 -0.06
N PRO A 233 14.83 -30.64 -0.90
CA PRO A 233 15.79 -29.98 -1.79
C PRO A 233 16.94 -29.36 -0.98
N ALA A 234 18.12 -29.27 -1.59
CA ALA A 234 19.37 -28.88 -0.92
C ALA A 234 19.50 -27.37 -0.60
N VAL A 235 18.39 -26.67 -0.40
CA VAL A 235 18.31 -25.21 -0.16
C VAL A 235 18.25 -24.93 1.34
N ALA A 236 19.06 -23.99 1.82
CA ALA A 236 18.97 -23.46 3.18
C ALA A 236 17.93 -22.34 3.24
N ALA A 237 17.02 -22.39 4.22
CA ALA A 237 16.10 -21.29 4.53
C ALA A 237 16.77 -20.23 5.42
N GLN A 238 17.61 -20.66 6.37
CA GLN A 238 18.46 -19.77 7.16
C GLN A 238 19.70 -20.49 7.69
N VAL A 239 20.85 -19.83 7.65
CA VAL A 239 22.14 -20.30 8.23
C VAL A 239 22.30 -19.78 9.66
N PHE A 240 22.86 -20.59 10.56
CA PHE A 240 23.04 -20.26 11.98
C PHE A 240 24.38 -20.74 12.57
N GLY A 241 24.92 -19.96 13.48
CA GLY A 241 26.00 -20.37 14.39
C GLY A 241 25.47 -21.14 15.60
N ARG A 242 26.35 -21.93 16.25
CA ARG A 242 26.01 -22.64 17.50
C ARG A 242 25.57 -21.67 18.58
N GLY A 243 24.41 -21.90 19.18
CA GLY A 243 23.79 -21.05 20.21
C GLY A 243 23.16 -19.76 19.70
N GLN A 244 23.33 -19.41 18.41
CA GLN A 244 22.75 -18.20 17.82
C GLN A 244 21.26 -18.42 17.55
N THR A 245 20.39 -17.66 18.23
CA THR A 245 18.98 -17.55 17.84
C THR A 245 18.88 -16.59 16.64
N ILE A 246 18.26 -17.05 15.54
CA ILE A 246 18.10 -16.31 14.29
C ILE A 246 16.80 -16.71 13.57
N SER A 247 16.25 -15.83 12.72
CA SER A 247 15.01 -16.07 11.99
C SER A 247 15.04 -15.50 10.57
N ASN A 248 14.39 -16.17 9.63
CA ASN A 248 14.12 -15.65 8.27
C ASN A 248 12.68 -15.97 7.88
N LEU A 249 12.03 -15.09 7.10
CA LEU A 249 10.77 -15.38 6.45
C LEU A 249 10.99 -16.44 5.35
N VAL A 250 10.07 -17.38 5.25
CA VAL A 250 10.02 -18.36 4.16
C VAL A 250 8.63 -18.30 3.53
N VAL A 251 8.57 -18.26 2.20
CA VAL A 251 7.36 -18.66 1.47
C VAL A 251 7.59 -20.08 0.96
N SER A 252 6.75 -21.03 1.38
CA SER A 252 6.94 -22.45 1.08
C SER A 252 5.67 -23.06 0.51
N LYS A 253 5.80 -23.81 -0.59
CA LYS A 253 4.73 -24.54 -1.29
C LYS A 253 4.19 -25.66 -0.39
N LEU A 254 2.87 -25.85 -0.33
CA LEU A 254 2.26 -26.91 0.45
C LEU A 254 2.19 -28.22 -0.34
N SER A 255 2.43 -29.35 0.35
CA SER A 255 2.35 -30.70 -0.21
C SER A 255 1.44 -31.56 0.67
N GLY A 256 0.24 -31.88 0.18
CA GLY A 256 -0.82 -32.48 1.00
C GLY A 256 -1.11 -31.64 2.24
N GLY A 257 -1.33 -30.34 2.05
CA GLY A 257 -1.64 -29.38 3.12
C GLY A 257 -0.53 -29.11 4.14
N ALA A 258 0.72 -29.51 3.87
CA ALA A 258 1.81 -29.46 4.85
C ALA A 258 3.16 -29.00 4.27
N VAL A 259 4.00 -28.48 5.16
CA VAL A 259 5.46 -28.32 4.97
C VAL A 259 6.22 -29.34 5.81
N GLN A 260 7.55 -29.36 5.71
CA GLN A 260 8.43 -30.05 6.64
C GLN A 260 9.60 -29.16 7.07
N VAL A 261 10.10 -29.40 8.28
CA VAL A 261 11.23 -28.66 8.88
C VAL A 261 12.37 -29.63 9.20
N LYS A 262 13.60 -29.23 8.90
CA LYS A 262 14.82 -30.03 9.14
C LYS A 262 16.04 -29.15 9.40
N LEU A 263 16.96 -29.60 10.24
CA LEU A 263 18.28 -28.98 10.43
C LEU A 263 19.37 -29.77 9.69
N SER A 264 20.45 -29.10 9.29
CA SER A 264 21.61 -29.75 8.68
C SER A 264 22.43 -30.58 9.66
N ALA A 265 22.47 -30.17 10.93
CA ALA A 265 23.26 -30.78 12.00
C ALA A 265 22.70 -30.40 13.37
N GLY A 266 22.90 -31.25 14.38
CA GLY A 266 22.49 -30.99 15.75
C GLY A 266 20.97 -30.96 15.95
N SER A 267 20.54 -30.22 16.97
CA SER A 267 19.13 -29.91 17.26
C SER A 267 18.93 -28.45 17.67
N ALA A 268 17.69 -27.97 17.58
CA ALA A 268 17.26 -26.64 18.05
C ALA A 268 15.77 -26.65 18.33
N THR A 269 15.26 -25.74 19.15
CA THR A 269 13.82 -25.44 19.14
C THR A 269 13.54 -24.59 17.90
N VAL A 270 12.69 -25.05 16.99
CA VAL A 270 12.26 -24.28 15.83
C VAL A 270 10.82 -23.85 16.00
N PHE A 271 10.56 -22.56 15.77
CA PHE A 271 9.22 -21.99 15.72
C PHE A 271 8.87 -21.59 14.29
N LEU A 272 7.60 -21.78 13.93
CA LEU A 272 7.04 -21.29 12.67
C LEU A 272 5.86 -20.35 13.00
N ASP A 273 6.05 -19.06 12.71
CA ASP A 273 5.07 -18.01 12.96
C ASP A 273 4.51 -17.49 11.63
N VAL A 274 3.24 -17.77 11.35
CA VAL A 274 2.59 -17.49 10.06
C VAL A 274 2.24 -16.01 9.94
N ALA A 275 2.50 -15.43 8.76
CA ALA A 275 2.05 -14.08 8.37
C ALA A 275 0.83 -14.11 7.42
N GLY A 276 0.68 -15.18 6.64
CA GLY A 276 -0.43 -15.39 5.73
C GLY A 276 -0.24 -16.62 4.85
N TYR A 277 -1.17 -16.83 3.91
CA TYR A 277 -1.16 -17.96 2.97
C TYR A 277 -1.50 -17.52 1.56
N TYR A 278 -1.26 -18.40 0.59
CA TYR A 278 -1.71 -18.25 -0.79
C TYR A 278 -2.72 -19.36 -1.12
N SER A 279 -3.76 -19.05 -1.88
CA SER A 279 -4.82 -19.99 -2.28
C SER A 279 -5.38 -19.66 -3.65
N PRO A 280 -6.11 -20.59 -4.32
CA PRO A 280 -6.81 -20.32 -5.58
C PRO A 280 -7.99 -19.32 -5.47
N SER A 281 -8.25 -18.77 -4.28
CA SER A 281 -9.36 -17.82 -4.05
C SER A 281 -9.33 -16.64 -5.02
N SER A 282 -10.51 -16.29 -5.54
CA SER A 282 -10.73 -15.10 -6.35
C SER A 282 -10.81 -13.79 -5.53
N THR A 283 -10.87 -13.86 -4.20
CA THR A 283 -11.13 -12.69 -3.32
C THR A 283 -10.00 -12.41 -2.31
N GLY A 284 -8.83 -13.03 -2.47
CA GLY A 284 -7.62 -12.63 -1.74
C GLY A 284 -6.99 -11.36 -2.36
N SER A 285 -5.70 -11.15 -2.12
CA SER A 285 -4.96 -10.01 -2.66
C SER A 285 -3.89 -10.41 -3.69
N VAL A 286 -3.71 -9.58 -4.72
CA VAL A 286 -2.64 -9.65 -5.72
C VAL A 286 -1.45 -8.78 -5.31
N PHE A 287 -0.25 -9.08 -5.82
CA PHE A 287 0.98 -8.36 -5.51
C PHE A 287 1.37 -7.37 -6.60
N VAL A 288 1.61 -6.11 -6.22
CA VAL A 288 2.11 -5.05 -7.11
C VAL A 288 3.59 -4.79 -6.80
N PRO A 289 4.53 -5.17 -7.70
CA PRO A 289 5.96 -4.99 -7.47
C PRO A 289 6.46 -3.58 -7.86
N ILE A 290 7.18 -2.94 -6.94
CA ILE A 290 7.80 -1.61 -7.13
C ILE A 290 9.34 -1.70 -7.17
N ASP A 291 9.99 -0.59 -7.49
CA ASP A 291 11.43 -0.45 -7.25
C ASP A 291 11.64 -0.23 -5.74
N THR A 292 12.48 -1.04 -5.09
CA THR A 292 12.56 -1.10 -3.62
C THR A 292 12.87 0.26 -2.99
N THR A 293 11.95 0.78 -2.18
CA THR A 293 11.97 2.16 -1.69
C THR A 293 11.81 2.22 -0.16
N ARG A 294 12.65 3.05 0.50
CA ARG A 294 12.62 3.24 1.96
C ARG A 294 11.36 4.01 2.38
N SER A 295 10.45 3.31 3.07
CA SER A 295 9.21 3.88 3.61
C SER A 295 9.37 4.42 5.03
N TYR A 296 10.29 3.85 5.80
CA TYR A 296 10.54 4.27 7.17
C TYR A 296 12.03 4.25 7.50
N ALA A 297 12.44 5.20 8.35
CA ALA A 297 13.73 5.27 9.01
C ALA A 297 13.52 5.92 10.39
N GLY A 298 13.88 5.25 11.48
CA GLY A 298 13.84 5.89 12.80
C GLY A 298 13.86 4.91 13.98
N ALA A 299 13.88 5.49 15.19
CA ALA A 299 13.98 4.73 16.42
C ALA A 299 12.68 3.98 16.77
N VAL A 300 12.84 2.72 17.16
CA VAL A 300 11.83 1.87 17.82
C VAL A 300 12.31 1.49 19.22
N THR A 301 11.37 1.35 20.16
CA THR A 301 11.62 0.98 21.55
C THR A 301 10.67 -0.14 21.97
N THR A 302 10.56 -0.44 23.26
CA THR A 302 9.51 -1.32 23.81
C THR A 302 8.10 -0.73 23.72
N SER A 303 7.95 0.57 23.46
CA SER A 303 6.66 1.20 23.19
C SER A 303 6.24 0.98 21.73
N SER A 304 4.98 0.60 21.51
CA SER A 304 4.41 0.45 20.16
C SER A 304 4.42 1.77 19.39
N ARG A 305 5.05 1.78 18.21
CA ARG A 305 5.10 2.92 17.29
C ARG A 305 4.30 2.60 16.03
N VAL A 306 3.31 3.43 15.70
CA VAL A 306 2.66 3.37 14.38
C VAL A 306 3.62 3.94 13.33
N ILE A 307 3.70 3.25 12.20
CA ILE A 307 4.44 3.65 11.01
C ILE A 307 3.40 3.76 9.87
N PRO A 308 3.08 4.99 9.40
CA PRO A 308 2.22 5.15 8.23
C PRO A 308 2.94 4.60 7.01
N LEU A 309 2.19 3.90 6.15
CA LEU A 309 2.71 3.38 4.88
C LEU A 309 1.90 3.88 3.69
N ALA A 310 0.59 4.08 3.83
CA ALA A 310 -0.24 4.70 2.80
C ALA A 310 0.34 6.07 2.37
N GLY A 311 0.38 6.33 1.06
CA GLY A 311 0.98 7.53 0.47
C GLY A 311 2.50 7.62 0.62
N THR A 312 3.16 6.58 1.17
CA THR A 312 4.60 6.56 1.49
C THR A 312 5.28 5.42 0.75
N ALA A 313 6.46 5.67 0.16
CA ALA A 313 7.21 4.71 -0.67
C ALA A 313 6.39 4.03 -1.79
N GLY A 314 5.27 4.63 -2.20
CA GLY A 314 4.41 4.11 -3.24
C GLY A 314 3.36 3.07 -2.82
N VAL A 315 3.11 2.92 -1.52
CA VAL A 315 2.02 2.06 -1.02
C VAL A 315 0.70 2.86 -1.04
N PRO A 316 -0.35 2.43 -1.76
CA PRO A 316 -1.65 3.11 -1.78
C PRO A 316 -2.42 2.91 -0.46
N GLY A 317 -3.41 3.77 -0.21
CA GLY A 317 -4.25 3.69 1.00
C GLY A 317 -5.07 2.41 1.15
N THR A 318 -5.26 1.69 0.05
CA THR A 318 -5.96 0.41 -0.07
C THR A 318 -5.12 -0.83 0.23
N ALA A 319 -3.80 -0.69 0.40
CA ALA A 319 -2.93 -1.84 0.56
C ALA A 319 -3.38 -2.74 1.73
N THR A 320 -3.65 -4.02 1.45
CA THR A 320 -4.09 -5.01 2.44
C THR A 320 -2.91 -5.57 3.24
N ALA A 321 -1.73 -5.56 2.62
CA ALA A 321 -0.43 -5.86 3.20
C ALA A 321 0.69 -5.15 2.42
N VAL A 322 1.86 -5.04 3.05
CA VAL A 322 3.11 -4.65 2.39
C VAL A 322 4.12 -5.77 2.43
N MET A 323 5.01 -5.78 1.45
CA MET A 323 6.21 -6.61 1.40
C MET A 323 7.42 -5.70 1.57
N ALA A 324 8.06 -5.77 2.74
CA ALA A 324 9.11 -4.85 3.14
C ALA A 324 10.28 -5.58 3.81
N ASN A 325 11.51 -5.25 3.41
CA ASN A 325 12.68 -5.68 4.15
C ASN A 325 12.77 -4.86 5.45
N ALA A 326 12.79 -5.53 6.60
CA ALA A 326 12.96 -4.90 7.90
C ALA A 326 14.43 -4.98 8.31
N GLU A 327 15.13 -3.84 8.29
CA GLU A 327 16.51 -3.71 8.74
C GLU A 327 16.51 -3.17 10.18
N VAL A 328 16.95 -3.98 11.14
CA VAL A 328 17.17 -3.56 12.53
C VAL A 328 18.65 -3.23 12.68
N GLU A 329 18.94 -1.98 13.06
CA GLU A 329 20.30 -1.45 13.17
C GLU A 329 20.59 -0.97 14.61
N ASN A 330 21.81 -1.23 15.07
CA ASN A 330 22.32 -0.86 16.40
C ASN A 330 21.39 -1.22 17.60
N PRO A 331 20.80 -2.43 17.68
CA PRO A 331 19.92 -2.79 18.79
C PRO A 331 20.67 -2.80 20.13
N THR A 332 20.16 -2.06 21.12
CA THR A 332 20.81 -1.87 22.44
C THR A 332 20.69 -3.08 23.36
N ALA A 333 19.78 -4.02 23.07
CA ALA A 333 19.60 -5.29 23.76
C ALA A 333 19.45 -6.43 22.74
N ALA A 334 19.64 -7.68 23.19
CA ALA A 334 19.24 -8.85 22.41
C ALA A 334 17.73 -9.06 22.56
N GLY A 335 17.07 -9.54 21.50
CA GLY A 335 15.62 -9.63 21.50
C GLY A 335 15.04 -9.88 20.12
N TYR A 336 13.89 -9.29 19.85
CA TYR A 336 13.22 -9.36 18.56
C TYR A 336 12.42 -8.07 18.30
N VAL A 337 12.14 -7.79 17.03
CA VAL A 337 11.16 -6.80 16.59
C VAL A 337 9.85 -7.52 16.26
N ARG A 338 8.74 -6.81 16.45
CA ARG A 338 7.43 -7.13 15.90
C ARG A 338 7.03 -6.07 14.89
N ILE A 339 6.48 -6.49 13.76
CA ILE A 339 5.80 -5.62 12.80
C ILE A 339 4.42 -6.23 12.53
N THR A 340 3.38 -5.47 12.83
CA THR A 340 2.00 -5.97 12.96
C THR A 340 1.00 -4.97 12.38
N PRO A 341 -0.23 -5.36 11.98
CA PRO A 341 -1.25 -4.40 11.57
C PRO A 341 -1.53 -3.38 12.68
N ALA A 342 -1.60 -2.09 12.35
CA ALA A 342 -1.65 -1.02 13.34
C ALA A 342 -2.91 -1.07 14.22
N GLY A 343 -2.71 -1.03 15.54
CA GLY A 343 -3.76 -1.30 16.54
C GLY A 343 -3.80 -2.74 17.05
N THR A 344 -2.94 -3.64 16.53
CA THR A 344 -2.77 -5.01 17.04
C THR A 344 -1.38 -5.21 17.66
N ASP A 345 -1.23 -6.26 18.47
CA ASP A 345 0.05 -6.61 19.10
C ASP A 345 0.17 -8.14 19.21
N ALA A 346 0.60 -8.77 18.12
CA ALA A 346 0.79 -10.22 18.07
C ALA A 346 1.86 -10.68 19.08
N SER A 347 1.70 -11.85 19.70
CA SER A 347 2.67 -12.37 20.68
C SER A 347 3.95 -12.95 20.05
N VAL A 348 3.92 -13.25 18.76
CA VAL A 348 5.02 -13.87 17.99
C VAL A 348 6.08 -12.86 17.52
N ALA A 349 7.26 -13.35 17.14
CA ALA A 349 8.36 -12.52 16.65
C ALA A 349 8.35 -12.47 15.12
N THR A 350 8.59 -11.29 14.53
CA THR A 350 8.75 -11.15 13.07
C THR A 350 10.22 -11.21 12.65
N GLN A 351 11.14 -10.83 13.54
CA GLN A 351 12.59 -10.95 13.32
C GLN A 351 13.34 -10.90 14.66
N VAL A 352 14.24 -11.85 14.89
CA VAL A 352 15.08 -11.93 16.11
C VAL A 352 16.49 -11.39 15.85
N PHE A 353 17.14 -10.82 16.88
CA PHE A 353 18.47 -10.22 16.78
C PHE A 353 19.27 -10.26 18.10
N SER A 354 20.59 -10.21 17.99
CA SER A 354 21.52 -10.03 19.12
C SER A 354 21.78 -8.54 19.39
N ALA A 355 22.22 -8.19 20.59
CA ALA A 355 22.64 -6.82 20.90
C ALA A 355 23.80 -6.38 19.99
N ARG A 356 23.71 -5.18 19.41
CA ARG A 356 24.64 -4.59 18.42
C ARG A 356 24.78 -5.39 17.11
N GLN A 357 23.86 -6.30 16.81
CA GLN A 357 23.78 -6.96 15.51
C GLN A 357 22.86 -6.16 14.58
N THR A 358 23.41 -5.55 13.52
CA THR A 358 22.57 -5.12 12.38
C THR A 358 22.17 -6.36 11.57
N ILE A 359 20.90 -6.49 11.23
CA ILE A 359 20.35 -7.63 10.48
C ILE A 359 19.07 -7.22 9.74
N SER A 360 18.85 -7.79 8.55
CA SER A 360 17.60 -7.68 7.81
C SER A 360 16.74 -8.96 7.93
N ASN A 361 15.43 -8.85 7.69
CA ASN A 361 14.54 -9.98 7.43
C ASN A 361 13.33 -9.48 6.63
N LEU A 362 12.99 -10.12 5.52
CA LEU A 362 11.78 -9.77 4.75
C LEU A 362 10.52 -9.98 5.58
N GLN A 363 9.58 -9.05 5.49
CA GLN A 363 8.28 -9.13 6.14
C GLN A 363 7.17 -9.00 5.11
N ILE A 364 6.11 -9.81 5.28
CA ILE A 364 4.82 -9.56 4.68
C ILE A 364 3.86 -9.17 5.80
N ALA A 365 3.69 -7.86 5.99
CA ALA A 365 2.92 -7.32 7.11
C ALA A 365 1.54 -6.87 6.64
N LYS A 366 0.48 -7.40 7.28
CA LYS A 366 -0.88 -6.89 7.09
C LYS A 366 -0.93 -5.41 7.43
N VAL A 367 -1.51 -4.61 6.56
CA VAL A 367 -1.75 -3.18 6.79
C VAL A 367 -3.12 -3.01 7.44
N ALA A 368 -3.20 -2.08 8.39
CA ALA A 368 -4.45 -1.62 8.99
C ALA A 368 -4.30 -0.14 9.34
N ASN A 369 -5.38 0.63 9.35
CA ASN A 369 -5.35 2.06 9.72
C ASN A 369 -4.26 2.86 8.97
N LYS A 370 -4.13 2.62 7.64
CA LYS A 370 -3.13 3.21 6.74
C LYS A 370 -1.65 2.91 7.06
N GLY A 371 -1.34 1.92 7.89
CA GLY A 371 0.05 1.55 8.18
C GLY A 371 0.25 0.23 8.93
N VAL A 372 1.39 0.15 9.61
CA VAL A 372 1.78 -0.96 10.51
C VAL A 372 2.20 -0.40 11.87
N GLN A 373 2.35 -1.29 12.85
CA GLN A 373 2.84 -0.99 14.19
C GLN A 373 4.08 -1.82 14.47
N ALA A 374 5.14 -1.14 14.91
CA ALA A 374 6.43 -1.74 15.22
C ALA A 374 6.88 -1.48 16.67
N ARG A 375 7.55 -2.46 17.28
CA ARG A 375 8.32 -2.31 18.52
C ARG A 375 9.36 -3.41 18.69
N VAL A 376 10.35 -3.19 19.55
CA VAL A 376 11.29 -4.22 20.00
C VAL A 376 10.87 -4.85 21.33
N SER A 377 11.34 -6.06 21.62
CA SER A 377 11.05 -6.78 22.86
C SER A 377 11.78 -6.24 24.09
N ALA A 378 12.94 -5.60 23.87
CA ALA A 378 13.79 -5.03 24.91
C ALA A 378 14.63 -3.88 24.32
N GLY A 379 14.94 -2.87 25.13
CA GLY A 379 15.79 -1.75 24.73
C GLY A 379 15.21 -0.92 23.59
N SER A 380 16.07 -0.62 22.61
CA SER A 380 15.81 0.24 21.45
C SER A 380 16.67 -0.18 20.26
N ALA A 381 16.25 0.20 19.05
CA ALA A 381 17.03 0.06 17.82
C ALA A 381 16.63 1.15 16.81
N THR A 382 17.44 1.37 15.77
CA THR A 382 16.94 1.99 14.54
C THR A 382 16.25 0.90 13.72
N LEU A 383 15.09 1.22 13.15
CA LEU A 383 14.38 0.38 12.19
C LEU A 383 14.30 1.12 10.86
N TYR A 384 14.67 0.44 9.79
CA TYR A 384 14.34 0.84 8.42
C TYR A 384 13.36 -0.17 7.81
N LEU A 385 12.39 0.33 7.04
CA LEU A 385 11.45 -0.50 6.27
C LEU A 385 11.59 -0.15 4.80
N ASP A 386 12.04 -1.11 4.00
CA ASP A 386 12.30 -0.94 2.58
C ASP A 386 11.32 -1.78 1.77
N VAL A 387 10.28 -1.14 1.25
CA VAL A 387 9.15 -1.78 0.57
C VAL A 387 9.56 -2.18 -0.85
N SER A 388 9.39 -3.45 -1.23
CA SER A 388 9.55 -3.93 -2.62
C SER A 388 8.23 -4.21 -3.34
N GLY A 389 7.11 -4.16 -2.63
CA GLY A 389 5.78 -4.16 -3.21
C GLY A 389 4.67 -4.16 -2.15
N TYR A 390 3.43 -4.12 -2.61
CA TYR A 390 2.23 -4.12 -1.76
C TYR A 390 1.17 -5.04 -2.32
N PHE A 391 0.16 -5.35 -1.50
CA PHE A 391 -0.94 -6.25 -1.85
C PHE A 391 -2.26 -5.49 -1.95
N LEU A 392 -3.06 -5.79 -2.97
CA LEU A 392 -4.37 -5.20 -3.25
C LEU A 392 -5.43 -6.29 -3.43
N ASP A 393 -6.64 -6.10 -2.88
CA ASP A 393 -7.79 -6.96 -3.19
C ASP A 393 -8.76 -6.27 -4.17
N GLY A 394 -9.81 -6.99 -4.59
CA GLY A 394 -10.77 -6.50 -5.59
C GLY A 394 -11.53 -5.23 -5.20
N SER A 395 -11.54 -4.81 -3.92
CA SER A 395 -12.14 -3.53 -3.47
C SER A 395 -11.29 -2.29 -3.83
N SER A 396 -10.15 -2.51 -4.49
CA SER A 396 -9.16 -1.47 -4.79
C SER A 396 -8.64 -1.47 -6.23
N GLY A 397 -9.02 -2.47 -7.04
CA GLY A 397 -8.48 -2.69 -8.38
C GLY A 397 -6.94 -2.72 -8.39
N SER A 398 -6.33 -2.01 -9.34
CA SER A 398 -4.89 -1.75 -9.42
C SER A 398 -4.36 -0.71 -8.40
N GLY A 399 -5.27 -0.04 -7.66
CA GLY A 399 -4.95 1.05 -6.72
C GLY A 399 -4.58 2.38 -7.38
N ILE A 400 -4.53 2.43 -8.72
CA ILE A 400 -4.13 3.56 -9.56
C ILE A 400 -5.32 3.97 -10.42
N GLY A 401 -5.48 5.26 -10.69
CA GLY A 401 -6.51 5.78 -11.59
C GLY A 401 -6.01 6.02 -13.01
N ASN A 402 -6.91 6.49 -13.87
CA ASN A 402 -6.60 6.92 -15.23
C ASN A 402 -7.47 8.13 -15.61
N ASP A 403 -6.93 9.04 -16.41
CA ASP A 403 -7.71 10.05 -17.12
C ASP A 403 -7.90 9.68 -18.61
N ILE A 404 -9.09 9.97 -19.15
CA ILE A 404 -9.42 9.82 -20.57
C ILE A 404 -10.30 10.96 -21.07
N SER A 405 -10.33 11.18 -22.38
CA SER A 405 -11.10 12.25 -22.99
C SER A 405 -11.49 11.89 -24.43
N TRP A 406 -11.87 12.88 -25.23
CA TRP A 406 -12.23 12.74 -26.64
C TRP A 406 -11.21 11.96 -27.51
N PRO A 407 -9.88 11.95 -27.27
CA PRO A 407 -8.95 11.16 -28.08
C PRO A 407 -9.13 9.65 -27.94
N GLN A 408 -9.83 9.20 -26.89
CA GLN A 408 -10.15 7.79 -26.64
C GLN A 408 -11.53 7.36 -27.17
N CYS A 409 -12.34 8.25 -27.77
CA CYS A 409 -13.64 7.86 -28.34
C CYS A 409 -13.50 6.73 -29.38
N GLY A 410 -14.37 5.71 -29.28
CA GLY A 410 -14.35 4.53 -30.17
C GLY A 410 -13.20 3.54 -29.94
N LYS A 411 -12.42 3.69 -28.86
CA LYS A 411 -11.31 2.78 -28.48
C LYS A 411 -11.66 2.03 -27.19
N ALA A 412 -10.90 0.98 -26.89
CA ALA A 412 -10.93 0.37 -25.56
C ALA A 412 -10.36 1.35 -24.51
N TYR A 413 -11.05 1.48 -23.38
CA TYR A 413 -10.59 2.25 -22.22
C TYR A 413 -9.70 1.39 -21.31
N PRO A 414 -8.97 1.99 -20.36
CA PRO A 414 -8.30 1.25 -19.29
C PRO A 414 -9.29 0.39 -18.50
N THR A 415 -8.78 -0.65 -17.84
CA THR A 415 -9.55 -1.52 -16.94
C THR A 415 -8.76 -1.74 -15.66
N ASP A 416 -9.44 -2.20 -14.60
CA ASP A 416 -8.85 -2.36 -13.26
C ASP A 416 -8.40 -1.02 -12.62
N GLN A 417 -8.91 0.11 -13.09
CA GLN A 417 -8.63 1.42 -12.51
C GLN A 417 -9.38 1.60 -11.18
N ALA A 418 -8.69 2.19 -10.19
CA ALA A 418 -9.26 2.50 -8.89
C ALA A 418 -10.14 3.76 -8.93
N PHE A 419 -9.88 4.69 -9.85
CA PHE A 419 -10.73 5.83 -10.17
C PHE A 419 -10.53 6.26 -11.63
N GLY A 420 -11.55 6.89 -12.22
CA GLY A 420 -11.49 7.45 -13.57
C GLY A 420 -11.68 8.96 -13.56
N ILE A 421 -10.95 9.68 -14.41
CA ILE A 421 -11.14 11.12 -14.65
C ILE A 421 -11.55 11.32 -16.11
N VAL A 422 -12.57 12.15 -16.37
CA VAL A 422 -13.11 12.32 -17.72
C VAL A 422 -13.04 13.77 -18.18
N GLY A 423 -12.43 13.99 -19.34
CA GLY A 423 -12.43 15.28 -20.01
C GLY A 423 -13.81 15.63 -20.56
N VAL A 424 -14.39 16.72 -20.06
CA VAL A 424 -15.75 17.17 -20.42
C VAL A 424 -15.77 17.84 -21.81
N ASN A 425 -14.65 18.40 -22.24
CA ASN A 425 -14.53 19.13 -23.49
C ASN A 425 -13.79 18.32 -24.58
N ASN A 426 -14.05 18.66 -25.84
CA ASN A 426 -13.37 18.14 -27.02
C ASN A 426 -12.14 19.02 -27.38
N GLY A 427 -11.26 19.25 -26.40
CA GLY A 427 -10.01 19.98 -26.57
C GLY A 427 -10.12 21.52 -26.57
N LEU A 428 -11.30 22.10 -26.32
CA LEU A 428 -11.48 23.56 -26.16
C LEU A 428 -12.54 23.85 -25.10
N ALA A 429 -12.30 24.84 -24.22
CA ALA A 429 -13.20 25.24 -23.13
C ALA A 429 -14.68 25.46 -23.53
N ASN A 430 -14.98 25.74 -24.80
CA ASN A 430 -16.33 26.02 -25.29
C ASN A 430 -17.06 24.83 -25.92
N ASN A 431 -16.40 23.69 -26.18
CA ASN A 431 -16.98 22.53 -26.86
C ASN A 431 -17.20 21.32 -25.92
N THR A 432 -17.82 20.26 -26.42
CA THR A 432 -18.27 19.09 -25.64
C THR A 432 -17.63 17.81 -26.17
N ASN A 433 -17.08 16.96 -25.29
CA ASN A 433 -16.57 15.65 -25.65
C ASN A 433 -17.69 14.74 -26.21
N PRO A 434 -17.58 14.21 -27.44
CA PRO A 434 -18.66 13.45 -28.08
C PRO A 434 -18.91 12.05 -27.47
N CYS A 435 -18.00 11.50 -26.65
CA CYS A 435 -18.20 10.24 -25.92
C CYS A 435 -18.28 10.42 -24.39
N LEU A 436 -18.57 11.64 -23.92
CA LEU A 436 -18.60 11.99 -22.49
C LEU A 436 -19.48 11.07 -21.64
N ALA A 437 -20.67 10.67 -22.13
CA ALA A 437 -21.59 9.82 -21.39
C ALA A 437 -21.01 8.41 -21.15
N ASP A 438 -20.44 7.78 -22.18
CA ASP A 438 -19.82 6.45 -22.10
C ASP A 438 -18.57 6.48 -21.21
N GLN A 439 -17.79 7.56 -21.26
CA GLN A 439 -16.60 7.73 -20.42
C GLN A 439 -16.96 8.01 -18.95
N ILE A 440 -18.02 8.77 -18.67
CA ILE A 440 -18.53 8.91 -17.29
C ILE A 440 -19.04 7.56 -16.77
N ALA A 441 -19.73 6.76 -17.60
CA ALA A 441 -20.17 5.42 -17.21
C ALA A 441 -18.97 4.49 -16.90
N TRP A 442 -17.89 4.57 -17.69
CA TRP A 442 -16.62 3.88 -17.41
C TRP A 442 -15.99 4.32 -16.08
N ALA A 443 -15.88 5.64 -15.84
CA ALA A 443 -15.28 6.17 -14.62
C ALA A 443 -16.10 5.79 -13.37
N MET A 444 -17.43 5.80 -13.45
CA MET A 444 -18.33 5.33 -12.39
C MET A 444 -18.21 3.81 -12.13
N GLY A 445 -17.66 3.03 -13.07
CA GLY A 445 -17.34 1.61 -12.92
C GLY A 445 -16.00 1.30 -12.23
N SER A 446 -15.24 2.32 -11.80
CA SER A 446 -13.93 2.14 -11.16
C SER A 446 -14.02 1.48 -9.78
N ALA A 447 -13.00 0.70 -9.41
CA ALA A 447 -13.03 -0.14 -8.20
C ALA A 447 -13.09 0.63 -6.86
N GLY A 448 -12.54 1.85 -6.82
CA GLY A 448 -12.56 2.73 -5.65
C GLY A 448 -11.39 2.52 -4.67
N GLY A 449 -11.67 2.79 -3.39
CA GLY A 449 -10.75 2.55 -2.26
C GLY A 449 -9.65 3.59 -2.02
N THR A 450 -9.21 4.36 -3.03
CA THR A 450 -8.26 5.48 -2.81
C THR A 450 -8.95 6.68 -2.13
N ALA A 451 -8.19 7.73 -1.77
CA ALA A 451 -8.79 9.00 -1.32
C ALA A 451 -9.44 9.84 -2.44
N GLN A 452 -9.34 9.44 -3.71
CA GLN A 452 -10.08 10.06 -4.81
C GLN A 452 -11.47 9.43 -4.94
N PRO A 453 -12.50 10.19 -5.38
CA PRO A 453 -13.79 9.60 -5.76
C PRO A 453 -13.60 8.62 -6.93
N GLN A 454 -14.48 7.63 -7.07
CA GLN A 454 -14.43 6.66 -8.18
C GLN A 454 -14.46 7.33 -9.56
N ALA A 455 -15.15 8.47 -9.67
CA ALA A 455 -15.16 9.31 -10.86
C ALA A 455 -14.89 10.78 -10.51
N ALA A 456 -14.08 11.44 -11.32
CA ALA A 456 -13.90 12.89 -11.34
C ALA A 456 -13.98 13.42 -12.78
N LEU A 457 -14.06 14.74 -12.95
CA LEU A 457 -14.16 15.40 -14.25
C LEU A 457 -13.02 16.41 -14.41
N TYR A 458 -12.60 16.67 -15.64
CA TYR A 458 -11.71 17.80 -15.95
C TYR A 458 -12.26 18.63 -17.11
N VAL A 459 -11.95 19.93 -17.10
CA VAL A 459 -12.38 20.90 -18.11
C VAL A 459 -11.18 21.66 -18.66
N ASN A 460 -11.02 21.70 -19.98
CA ASN A 460 -9.96 22.49 -20.61
C ASN A 460 -10.21 23.96 -20.31
N THR A 461 -9.30 24.65 -19.61
CA THR A 461 -9.49 26.07 -19.26
C THR A 461 -8.81 26.98 -20.27
N ALA A 462 -9.35 28.18 -20.51
CA ALA A 462 -8.80 29.11 -21.49
C ALA A 462 -9.31 30.55 -21.26
N ASN A 463 -8.42 31.53 -21.43
CA ASN A 463 -8.77 32.95 -21.45
C ASN A 463 -8.32 33.57 -22.81
N PRO A 464 -9.20 33.56 -23.83
CA PRO A 464 -8.84 34.02 -25.18
C PRO A 464 -8.94 35.54 -25.40
N GLY A 465 -9.48 36.31 -24.44
CA GLY A 465 -9.73 37.74 -24.59
C GLY A 465 -10.87 38.09 -25.58
N PRO A 466 -11.08 39.40 -25.85
CA PRO A 466 -12.24 39.91 -26.61
C PRO A 466 -12.24 39.59 -28.11
N ALA A 467 -11.22 38.91 -28.63
CA ALA A 467 -11.25 38.36 -29.99
C ALA A 467 -12.12 37.09 -30.09
N SER A 468 -12.48 36.47 -28.95
CA SER A 468 -13.40 35.34 -28.90
C SER A 468 -14.85 35.78 -29.08
N SER A 469 -15.59 35.09 -29.95
CA SER A 469 -17.03 35.30 -30.16
C SER A 469 -17.90 35.02 -28.93
N GLY A 470 -17.33 34.39 -27.90
CA GLY A 470 -17.97 34.15 -26.61
C GLY A 470 -17.50 35.05 -25.46
N TRP A 471 -16.82 36.18 -25.74
CA TRP A 471 -16.37 37.10 -24.69
C TRP A 471 -17.56 37.83 -24.02
N PRO A 472 -17.64 37.88 -22.68
CA PRO A 472 -18.75 38.50 -21.98
C PRO A 472 -18.75 40.03 -22.15
N THR A 473 -19.94 40.62 -22.24
CA THR A 473 -20.15 42.07 -22.32
C THR A 473 -20.72 42.68 -21.04
N SER A 474 -21.14 41.85 -20.08
CA SER A 474 -21.75 42.27 -18.80
C SER A 474 -21.56 41.21 -17.72
N ASN A 475 -21.90 41.54 -16.46
CA ASN A 475 -21.96 40.59 -15.35
C ASN A 475 -23.28 39.78 -15.34
N GLN A 476 -23.64 39.16 -16.47
CA GLN A 476 -24.81 38.29 -16.56
C GLN A 476 -24.46 36.95 -17.23
N TYR A 477 -24.69 35.85 -16.54
CA TYR A 477 -24.63 34.51 -17.12
C TYR A 477 -25.48 33.49 -16.33
N PRO A 478 -26.36 32.70 -16.99
CA PRO A 478 -26.77 32.81 -18.40
C PRO A 478 -27.49 34.16 -18.66
N SER A 479 -27.87 34.43 -19.91
CA SER A 479 -28.48 35.71 -20.31
C SER A 479 -29.64 36.11 -19.37
N GLY A 480 -29.63 37.36 -18.90
CA GLY A 480 -30.62 37.87 -17.94
C GLY A 480 -30.39 37.49 -16.47
N THR A 481 -29.40 36.64 -16.14
CA THR A 481 -29.10 36.21 -14.75
C THR A 481 -27.87 36.94 -14.20
N PRO A 482 -28.02 37.88 -13.24
CA PRO A 482 -26.89 38.63 -12.68
C PRO A 482 -25.90 37.75 -11.90
N VAL A 483 -24.61 38.08 -11.99
CA VAL A 483 -23.52 37.39 -11.29
C VAL A 483 -22.69 38.39 -10.48
N THR A 484 -22.46 38.08 -9.20
CA THR A 484 -21.58 38.88 -8.32
C THR A 484 -20.12 38.62 -8.68
N ASN A 485 -19.49 39.59 -9.35
CA ASN A 485 -18.09 39.53 -9.80
C ASN A 485 -17.19 40.32 -8.83
N PRO A 486 -16.19 39.68 -8.19
CA PRO A 486 -15.32 40.34 -7.21
C PRO A 486 -14.36 41.37 -7.82
N TYR A 487 -14.14 41.34 -9.14
CA TYR A 487 -13.29 42.31 -9.84
C TYR A 487 -14.04 43.58 -10.28
N GLY A 488 -15.37 43.62 -10.18
CA GLY A 488 -16.21 44.74 -10.62
C GLY A 488 -17.04 44.42 -11.87
N THR A 489 -17.36 45.42 -12.67
CA THR A 489 -18.28 45.29 -13.83
C THR A 489 -17.54 44.94 -15.12
N CYS A 490 -17.87 43.80 -15.72
CA CYS A 490 -17.48 43.53 -17.11
C CYS A 490 -18.25 44.42 -18.09
N THR A 491 -17.55 44.90 -19.13
CA THR A 491 -18.04 45.86 -20.13
C THR A 491 -17.69 45.48 -21.57
N GLY A 492 -17.33 44.21 -21.83
CA GLY A 492 -16.83 43.75 -23.14
C GLY A 492 -15.35 44.08 -23.42
N THR A 493 -14.74 44.94 -22.59
CA THR A 493 -13.31 45.28 -22.67
C THR A 493 -12.41 44.10 -22.30
N ASN A 494 -11.14 44.14 -22.71
CA ASN A 494 -10.14 43.22 -22.16
C ASN A 494 -9.76 43.66 -20.74
N SER A 495 -10.30 42.99 -19.74
CA SER A 495 -10.20 43.39 -18.33
C SER A 495 -10.41 42.19 -17.40
N THR A 496 -9.90 42.26 -16.16
CA THR A 496 -10.08 41.21 -15.16
C THR A 496 -11.55 40.91 -14.83
N PRO A 497 -12.49 41.87 -14.77
CA PRO A 497 -13.92 41.57 -14.67
C PRO A 497 -14.44 40.69 -15.82
N CYS A 498 -14.03 40.94 -17.06
CA CYS A 498 -14.50 40.16 -18.20
C CYS A 498 -13.80 38.80 -18.32
N ALA A 499 -12.53 38.69 -17.94
CA ALA A 499 -11.88 37.38 -17.79
C ALA A 499 -12.60 36.53 -16.73
N TRP A 500 -12.89 37.08 -15.56
CA TRP A 500 -13.66 36.38 -14.51
C TRP A 500 -15.05 35.95 -15.00
N MET A 501 -15.75 36.80 -15.74
CA MET A 501 -17.05 36.43 -16.35
C MET A 501 -16.92 35.37 -17.45
N TYR A 502 -15.79 35.28 -18.17
CA TYR A 502 -15.58 34.27 -19.21
C TYR A 502 -15.44 32.89 -18.57
N GLY A 503 -14.57 32.73 -17.57
CA GLY A 503 -14.43 31.51 -16.80
C GLY A 503 -15.71 31.11 -16.08
N TYR A 504 -16.42 32.06 -15.46
CA TYR A 504 -17.73 31.81 -14.86
C TYR A 504 -18.73 31.25 -15.90
N ALA A 505 -18.75 31.82 -17.11
CA ALA A 505 -19.61 31.36 -18.19
C ALA A 505 -19.24 29.96 -18.70
N ARG A 506 -17.95 29.65 -18.85
CA ARG A 506 -17.48 28.33 -19.29
C ARG A 506 -17.81 27.24 -18.27
N ALA A 507 -17.46 27.45 -17.01
CA ALA A 507 -17.84 26.50 -15.95
C ALA A 507 -19.37 26.36 -15.79
N TYR A 508 -20.15 27.43 -16.03
CA TYR A 508 -21.62 27.30 -16.09
C TYR A 508 -22.08 26.44 -17.27
N ASP A 509 -21.52 26.60 -18.47
CA ASP A 509 -21.79 25.71 -19.59
C ASP A 509 -21.40 24.27 -19.28
N ASP A 510 -20.26 24.07 -18.61
CA ASP A 510 -19.75 22.74 -18.29
C ASP A 510 -20.65 22.00 -17.29
N LEU A 511 -21.20 22.74 -16.31
CA LEU A 511 -22.22 22.26 -15.37
C LEU A 511 -23.59 21.96 -16.00
N ASN A 512 -24.07 22.78 -16.95
CA ASN A 512 -25.49 22.77 -17.37
C ASN A 512 -25.74 22.34 -18.82
N SER A 513 -24.76 22.50 -19.71
CA SER A 513 -24.92 22.41 -21.18
C SER A 513 -24.21 21.20 -21.81
N ARG A 514 -23.35 20.49 -21.07
CA ARG A 514 -22.56 19.33 -21.58
C ARG A 514 -23.24 17.97 -21.42
N GLY A 515 -24.34 17.90 -20.68
CA GLY A 515 -25.04 16.64 -20.39
C GLY A 515 -24.49 15.85 -19.18
N VAL A 516 -23.67 16.46 -18.32
CA VAL A 516 -23.23 15.85 -17.06
C VAL A 516 -24.42 15.76 -16.09
N ALA A 517 -24.84 14.54 -15.75
CA ALA A 517 -25.86 14.31 -14.73
C ALA A 517 -25.27 14.55 -13.32
N SER A 518 -26.07 15.15 -12.42
CA SER A 518 -25.67 15.43 -11.02
C SER A 518 -24.28 16.10 -10.88
N PRO A 519 -23.98 17.19 -11.60
CA PRO A 519 -22.61 17.73 -11.71
C PRO A 519 -21.97 18.14 -10.38
N ALA A 520 -22.78 18.38 -9.35
CA ALA A 520 -22.35 18.65 -7.97
C ALA A 520 -21.65 17.48 -7.26
N SER A 521 -21.84 16.22 -7.70
CA SER A 521 -21.22 15.05 -7.05
C SER A 521 -19.76 14.80 -7.46
N PHE A 522 -19.22 15.57 -8.40
CA PHE A 522 -17.87 15.40 -8.93
C PHE A 522 -16.89 16.44 -8.38
N THR A 523 -15.62 16.06 -8.31
CA THR A 523 -14.50 17.01 -8.33
C THR A 523 -14.23 17.41 -9.76
N TRP A 524 -14.15 18.73 -10.01
CA TRP A 524 -13.83 19.32 -11.30
C TRP A 524 -12.40 19.84 -11.28
N TRP A 525 -11.55 19.26 -12.11
CA TRP A 525 -10.17 19.69 -12.30
C TRP A 525 -10.11 20.76 -13.39
N LEU A 526 -9.61 21.93 -13.01
CA LEU A 526 -9.25 23.00 -13.93
C LEU A 526 -7.94 22.61 -14.62
N ASP A 527 -8.01 22.23 -15.89
CA ASP A 527 -6.84 21.87 -16.71
C ASP A 527 -6.18 23.14 -17.30
N VAL A 528 -4.97 23.44 -16.83
CA VAL A 528 -4.21 24.67 -17.12
C VAL A 528 -2.87 24.33 -17.77
N GLU A 529 -2.91 24.09 -19.09
CA GLU A 529 -1.73 23.81 -19.93
C GLU A 529 -1.44 24.92 -20.95
N ALA A 530 -0.19 25.02 -21.40
CA ALA A 530 0.25 25.97 -22.42
C ALA A 530 -0.27 25.68 -23.84
N ILE A 531 -0.93 24.53 -24.06
CA ILE A 531 -1.64 24.22 -25.32
C ILE A 531 -2.99 24.96 -25.43
N ASN A 532 -3.57 25.36 -24.29
CA ASN A 532 -4.83 26.10 -24.25
C ASN A 532 -4.62 27.59 -24.58
N THR A 533 -5.69 28.29 -24.96
CA THR A 533 -5.59 29.71 -25.37
C THR A 533 -5.56 30.64 -24.15
N TRP A 534 -4.46 31.39 -23.99
CA TRP A 534 -4.23 32.27 -22.84
C TRP A 534 -3.84 33.69 -23.24
N GLN A 535 -4.13 34.64 -22.36
CA GLN A 535 -3.57 35.99 -22.45
C GLN A 535 -2.17 36.07 -21.84
N SER A 536 -1.39 37.06 -22.23
CA SER A 536 -0.13 37.41 -21.56
C SER A 536 -0.31 37.98 -20.15
N SER A 537 -1.54 38.38 -19.78
CA SER A 537 -1.87 38.89 -18.44
C SER A 537 -2.20 37.75 -17.49
N THR A 538 -1.21 37.35 -16.67
CA THR A 538 -1.40 36.32 -15.63
C THR A 538 -2.46 36.70 -14.58
N ALA A 539 -2.69 38.00 -14.38
CA ALA A 539 -3.78 38.50 -13.55
C ALA A 539 -5.17 38.27 -14.18
N ALA A 540 -5.29 38.36 -15.52
CA ALA A 540 -6.53 38.04 -16.23
C ALA A 540 -6.77 36.52 -16.23
N ASN A 541 -5.74 35.70 -16.48
CA ASN A 541 -5.86 34.24 -16.46
C ASN A 541 -6.22 33.70 -15.05
N ARG A 542 -5.67 34.31 -13.98
CA ARG A 542 -6.12 34.01 -12.61
C ARG A 542 -7.59 34.40 -12.40
N ALA A 543 -8.00 35.59 -12.84
CA ALA A 543 -9.38 36.03 -12.68
C ALA A 543 -10.36 35.08 -13.39
N ASP A 544 -10.03 34.60 -14.58
CA ASP A 544 -10.77 33.56 -15.31
C ASP A 544 -10.96 32.26 -14.50
N LEU A 545 -9.86 31.68 -14.01
CA LEU A 545 -9.89 30.47 -13.18
C LEU A 545 -10.62 30.66 -11.84
N GLU A 546 -10.54 31.85 -11.24
CA GLU A 546 -11.34 32.22 -10.05
C GLU A 546 -12.84 32.30 -10.38
N GLY A 547 -13.21 32.71 -11.60
CA GLY A 547 -14.57 32.68 -12.13
C GLY A 547 -15.10 31.26 -12.34
N MET A 548 -14.29 30.38 -12.94
CA MET A 548 -14.61 28.95 -13.06
C MET A 548 -14.85 28.33 -11.68
N THR A 549 -13.93 28.57 -10.75
CA THR A 549 -14.02 28.10 -9.35
C THR A 549 -15.32 28.58 -8.69
N ALA A 550 -15.70 29.86 -8.87
CA ALA A 550 -16.92 30.40 -8.30
C ALA A 550 -18.21 29.77 -8.86
N ALA A 551 -18.24 29.40 -10.15
CA ALA A 551 -19.37 28.67 -10.74
C ALA A 551 -19.50 27.25 -10.17
N PHE A 552 -18.42 26.46 -10.17
CA PHE A 552 -18.41 25.10 -9.62
C PHE A 552 -18.74 25.09 -8.11
N THR A 553 -18.14 25.97 -7.31
CA THR A 553 -18.44 26.08 -5.87
C THR A 553 -19.90 26.51 -5.62
N LYS A 554 -20.48 27.39 -6.44
CA LYS A 554 -21.92 27.76 -6.34
C LYS A 554 -22.85 26.58 -6.64
N ALA A 555 -22.44 25.64 -7.48
CA ALA A 555 -23.15 24.39 -7.71
C ALA A 555 -22.94 23.32 -6.61
N GLY A 556 -22.08 23.58 -5.62
CA GLY A 556 -21.72 22.63 -4.57
C GLY A 556 -20.68 21.59 -4.98
N ALA A 557 -20.09 21.72 -6.17
CA ALA A 557 -19.09 20.79 -6.69
C ALA A 557 -17.70 21.01 -6.06
N GLY A 558 -16.88 19.94 -6.01
CA GLY A 558 -15.47 20.04 -5.67
C GLY A 558 -14.67 20.68 -6.81
N VAL A 559 -13.60 21.42 -6.48
CA VAL A 559 -12.71 22.04 -7.48
C VAL A 559 -11.26 21.72 -7.16
N GLY A 560 -10.46 21.43 -8.18
CA GLY A 560 -9.01 21.23 -8.09
C GLY A 560 -8.27 21.83 -9.28
N ILE A 561 -6.95 21.87 -9.21
CA ILE A 561 -6.07 22.44 -10.24
C ILE A 561 -5.19 21.32 -10.83
N TYR A 562 -5.20 21.16 -12.15
CA TYR A 562 -4.19 20.42 -12.91
C TYR A 562 -3.31 21.39 -13.69
N ALA A 563 -2.00 21.31 -13.52
CA ALA A 563 -1.05 22.09 -14.32
C ALA A 563 0.38 21.54 -14.20
N LEU A 564 1.13 21.58 -15.29
CA LEU A 564 2.59 21.52 -15.23
C LEU A 564 3.13 22.80 -14.57
N ARG A 565 4.23 22.69 -13.80
CA ARG A 565 4.76 23.80 -12.99
C ARG A 565 5.23 25.01 -13.81
N SER A 566 5.81 24.76 -14.98
CA SER A 566 6.21 25.79 -15.95
C SER A 566 5.00 26.60 -16.42
N ASP A 567 3.96 25.87 -16.80
CA ASP A 567 2.75 26.37 -17.43
C ASP A 567 1.96 27.18 -16.41
N TRP A 568 1.78 26.65 -15.19
CA TRP A 568 1.22 27.41 -14.07
C TRP A 568 1.96 28.72 -13.80
N GLN A 569 3.30 28.70 -13.79
CA GLN A 569 4.10 29.90 -13.54
C GLN A 569 4.05 30.92 -14.69
N ALA A 570 3.89 30.46 -15.93
CA ALA A 570 3.77 31.31 -17.12
C ALA A 570 2.35 31.88 -17.33
N ILE A 571 1.32 31.06 -17.06
CA ILE A 571 -0.09 31.38 -17.29
C ILE A 571 -0.70 32.12 -16.10
N VAL A 572 -0.43 31.68 -14.86
CA VAL A 572 -1.09 32.16 -13.63
C VAL A 572 -0.11 32.88 -12.71
N GLY A 573 1.12 32.39 -12.58
CA GLY A 573 2.13 32.95 -11.68
C GLY A 573 1.74 32.86 -10.20
N SER A 574 2.14 33.85 -9.41
CA SER A 574 1.93 33.85 -7.96
C SER A 574 0.45 34.07 -7.56
N VAL A 575 -0.10 33.11 -6.82
CA VAL A 575 -1.47 33.15 -6.31
C VAL A 575 -1.52 33.77 -4.89
N PRO A 576 -2.28 34.86 -4.67
CA PRO A 576 -2.47 35.45 -3.34
C PRO A 576 -3.13 34.51 -2.33
N THR A 577 -2.96 34.78 -1.04
CA THR A 577 -3.69 34.08 0.05
C THR A 577 -5.21 34.33 0.02
N THR A 578 -5.65 35.41 -0.62
CA THR A 578 -7.05 35.82 -0.76
C THR A 578 -7.75 35.26 -2.01
N SER A 579 -7.01 34.60 -2.91
CA SER A 579 -7.56 33.98 -4.12
C SER A 579 -8.35 32.71 -3.79
N SER A 580 -9.48 32.48 -4.47
CA SER A 580 -10.22 31.21 -4.36
C SER A 580 -9.43 30.00 -4.88
N LEU A 581 -8.36 30.21 -5.67
CA LEU A 581 -7.42 29.17 -6.10
C LEU A 581 -6.44 28.76 -4.99
N SER A 582 -6.21 29.63 -4.00
CA SER A 582 -5.17 29.45 -2.98
C SER A 582 -5.26 28.13 -2.20
N PRO A 583 -6.43 27.69 -1.70
CA PRO A 583 -6.55 26.44 -0.94
C PRO A 583 -6.76 25.18 -1.80
N LEU A 584 -6.98 25.30 -3.12
CA LEU A 584 -7.44 24.19 -3.95
C LEU A 584 -6.39 23.06 -4.03
N PRO A 585 -6.83 21.78 -4.02
CA PRO A 585 -5.93 20.64 -4.21
C PRO A 585 -5.25 20.68 -5.57
N ASN A 586 -4.07 20.08 -5.68
CA ASN A 586 -3.32 20.03 -6.93
C ASN A 586 -3.15 18.60 -7.44
N TRP A 587 -3.29 18.47 -8.75
CA TRP A 587 -2.99 17.30 -9.57
C TRP A 587 -1.80 17.68 -10.45
N ILE A 588 -0.68 16.96 -10.34
CA ILE A 588 0.60 17.36 -10.97
C ILE A 588 1.03 16.33 -12.02
N PRO A 589 1.11 16.69 -13.31
CA PRO A 589 1.71 15.83 -14.33
C PRO A 589 3.23 15.78 -14.17
N ILE A 590 3.80 14.59 -14.41
CA ILE A 590 5.25 14.39 -14.51
C ILE A 590 5.70 13.78 -15.85
N GLY A 591 4.79 13.62 -16.81
CA GLY A 591 5.07 13.12 -18.15
C GLY A 591 5.45 11.63 -18.18
N PRO A 592 6.16 11.17 -19.23
CA PRO A 592 6.59 9.77 -19.38
C PRO A 592 7.50 9.31 -18.23
N ALA A 593 6.95 8.50 -17.34
CA ALA A 593 7.61 8.15 -16.07
C ALA A 593 7.15 6.79 -15.52
N THR A 594 7.50 6.49 -14.27
CA THR A 594 7.02 5.30 -13.55
C THR A 594 6.11 5.70 -12.40
N LEU A 595 5.26 4.76 -11.98
CA LEU A 595 4.42 4.90 -10.80
C LEU A 595 5.22 5.37 -9.55
N ALA A 596 6.39 4.79 -9.30
CA ALA A 596 7.27 5.20 -8.21
C ALA A 596 7.77 6.66 -8.31
N ALA A 597 7.90 7.21 -9.53
CA ALA A 597 8.22 8.61 -9.74
C ALA A 597 7.01 9.53 -9.46
N ALA A 598 5.80 9.14 -9.88
CA ALA A 598 4.57 9.85 -9.56
C ALA A 598 4.31 9.89 -8.05
N GLN A 599 4.52 8.76 -7.38
CA GLN A 599 4.42 8.62 -5.93
C GLN A 599 5.46 9.45 -5.19
N LYS A 600 6.69 9.55 -5.71
CA LYS A 600 7.70 10.49 -5.18
C LYS A 600 7.29 11.96 -5.38
N ALA A 601 6.63 12.28 -6.49
CA ALA A 601 6.19 13.64 -6.80
C ALA A 601 5.07 14.16 -5.87
N CYS A 602 4.32 13.28 -5.20
CA CYS A 602 3.37 13.63 -4.13
C CYS A 602 4.00 14.45 -2.99
N SER A 603 5.30 14.25 -2.72
CA SER A 603 6.07 15.00 -1.72
C SER A 603 6.75 16.25 -2.28
N GLY A 604 6.41 16.67 -3.51
CA GLY A 604 6.87 17.92 -4.10
C GLY A 604 6.16 19.15 -3.54
N ALA A 605 6.63 20.34 -3.93
CA ALA A 605 5.93 21.58 -3.60
C ALA A 605 4.56 21.67 -4.30
N PRO A 606 3.50 22.20 -3.69
CA PRO A 606 2.24 22.49 -4.39
C PRO A 606 2.40 23.62 -5.43
N LEU A 607 1.35 23.85 -6.23
CA LEU A 607 1.19 25.01 -7.13
C LEU A 607 0.62 26.23 -6.37
N THR A 608 -0.17 25.97 -5.32
CA THR A 608 -0.87 26.95 -4.50
C THR A 608 -0.56 26.70 -3.01
N ARG A 609 -1.44 27.11 -2.09
CA ARG A 609 -1.34 26.76 -0.65
C ARG A 609 -2.13 25.50 -0.29
N GLY A 610 -2.87 24.93 -1.23
CA GLY A 610 -3.40 23.57 -1.13
C GLY A 610 -2.28 22.53 -1.16
N SER A 611 -2.65 21.26 -1.18
CA SER A 611 -1.69 20.15 -1.27
C SER A 611 -1.78 19.43 -2.61
N ILE A 612 -0.67 18.87 -3.05
CA ILE A 612 -0.69 17.77 -4.02
C ILE A 612 -1.53 16.63 -3.41
N VAL A 613 -2.57 16.20 -4.12
CA VAL A 613 -3.38 15.02 -3.76
C VAL A 613 -3.31 13.94 -4.83
N MET A 614 -2.79 14.25 -6.02
CA MET A 614 -2.74 13.35 -7.17
C MET A 614 -1.56 13.69 -8.08
N THR A 615 -1.01 12.69 -8.76
CA THR A 615 0.10 12.85 -9.71
C THR A 615 -0.10 11.98 -10.94
N GLN A 616 -0.09 12.60 -12.13
CA GLN A 616 -0.26 11.92 -13.42
C GLN A 616 1.10 11.51 -14.00
N TYR A 617 1.20 10.31 -14.57
CA TYR A 617 2.34 9.84 -15.35
C TYR A 617 1.90 9.08 -16.60
N VAL A 618 2.64 9.26 -17.70
CA VAL A 618 2.38 8.56 -18.97
C VAL A 618 3.13 7.23 -18.98
N SER A 619 2.45 6.14 -19.29
CA SER A 619 3.03 4.79 -19.37
C SER A 619 2.27 3.92 -20.38
N GLY A 620 2.97 3.17 -21.23
CA GLY A 620 2.33 2.17 -22.12
C GLY A 620 1.33 2.71 -23.16
N GLY A 621 1.22 4.03 -23.34
CA GLY A 621 0.23 4.67 -24.22
C GLY A 621 -1.04 5.15 -23.51
N PHE A 622 -1.09 5.12 -22.18
CA PHE A 622 -2.14 5.71 -21.37
C PHE A 622 -1.57 6.64 -20.29
N ASP A 623 -2.42 7.54 -19.82
CA ASP A 623 -2.16 8.48 -18.74
C ASP A 623 -2.73 7.89 -17.43
N TYR A 624 -1.90 7.83 -16.39
CA TYR A 624 -2.18 7.13 -15.13
C TYR A 624 -2.04 8.04 -13.93
N ASP A 625 -2.95 7.91 -12.96
CA ASP A 625 -3.04 8.77 -11.80
C ASP A 625 -2.75 8.05 -10.49
N ASN A 626 -1.70 8.48 -9.80
CA ASN A 626 -1.45 8.06 -8.45
C ASN A 626 -2.13 8.99 -7.44
N SER A 627 -3.05 8.46 -6.62
CA SER A 627 -3.53 9.16 -5.43
C SER A 627 -2.42 9.27 -4.37
N CYS A 628 -2.22 10.47 -3.82
CA CYS A 628 -1.14 10.76 -2.88
C CYS A 628 -1.52 10.54 -1.41
N ARG A 629 -2.77 10.19 -1.08
CA ARG A 629 -3.31 10.14 0.29
C ARG A 629 -4.35 9.04 0.49
#